data_AF-A0A6V7XJZ1-F1
#
_entry.id   AF-A0A6V7XJZ1-F1
#
_cell.length_a   1.000
_cell.length_b   1.000
_cell.length_c   1.000
_cell.angle_alpha   90.00
_cell.angle_beta   90.00
_cell.angle_gamma   90.00
#
_symmetry.space_group_name_H-M   'P 1'
#
loop_
_entity.id
_entity.type
_entity.pdbx_description
1 polymer ?
#
loop_
_entity_poly.entity_id
_entity_poly.type
_entity_poly.pdbx_seq_one_letter_code
_entity_poly.pdbx_strand_id
1 'polypeptide(L)'
;MSEKTSLSFNDLSITEDSCCSTSCMFEDFNQRLQNLEEILNEKNKNVKKGSNFEENEKEIKELNNELTKNKDLVSQLQIEKSANEKEFNFLLIQIGQMFLRNSTIKIIAEQPKISLSDRLGLLTKEFQQINAENNKVHFIPLPNQIDTSDPDNYTFISGMFSVEENDIIKYHEEKDEGKNIICSAYGKNSFSKGLSCGCRYILFYFEITMIKERAYKVGDVAIGFDDVSAKIYLSNDSSLYAKTKRTYYQKFHWKDGDTFGCGVVFPPNKDSSDPYVFFTKNGNKIGFRIFLKKTDDNLRPTIQLDEISVETNFGNNLSAKPFSYDVYNHSEAIFSHY
;
A
#
# COMPACT_ATOMS: atom_id res chain seq x y z
N MET A 1 -44.17 38.46 -5.78
CA MET A 1 -44.11 37.01 -5.54
C MET A 1 -43.14 36.43 -6.56
N SER A 2 -41.89 36.18 -6.17
CA SER A 2 -40.92 35.48 -7.02
C SER A 2 -40.62 34.14 -6.36
N GLU A 3 -41.00 33.05 -7.01
CA GLU A 3 -40.64 31.70 -6.57
C GLU A 3 -39.13 31.54 -6.66
N LYS A 4 -38.49 31.36 -5.51
CA LYS A 4 -37.09 30.92 -5.43
C LYS A 4 -37.10 29.39 -5.52
N THR A 5 -36.77 28.85 -6.69
CA THR A 5 -36.41 27.44 -6.84
C THR A 5 -34.98 27.23 -6.33
N SER A 6 -34.85 26.79 -5.09
CA SER A 6 -33.59 26.28 -4.55
C SER A 6 -33.40 24.84 -5.00
N LEU A 7 -32.52 24.59 -5.97
CA LEU A 7 -32.03 23.25 -6.28
C LEU A 7 -31.21 22.74 -5.09
N SER A 8 -31.65 21.64 -4.48
CA SER A 8 -30.96 21.02 -3.35
C SER A 8 -29.93 20.01 -3.86
N PHE A 9 -28.81 19.88 -3.14
CA PHE A 9 -27.75 18.93 -3.50
C PHE A 9 -28.18 17.46 -3.39
N ASN A 10 -29.37 17.19 -2.85
CA ASN A 10 -29.95 15.85 -2.74
C ASN A 10 -30.62 15.39 -4.03
N ASP A 11 -30.75 16.26 -5.04
CA ASP A 11 -31.44 15.93 -6.30
C ASP A 11 -30.50 15.35 -7.39
N LEU A 12 -29.22 15.17 -7.06
CA LEU A 12 -28.22 14.45 -7.88
C LEU A 12 -27.96 13.05 -7.29
N SER A 13 -29.01 12.28 -7.06
CA SER A 13 -28.86 10.83 -6.90
C SER A 13 -28.57 10.22 -8.28
N ILE A 14 -27.28 10.09 -8.61
CA ILE A 14 -26.88 9.11 -9.61
C ILE A 14 -27.29 7.77 -9.01
N THR A 15 -28.37 7.18 -9.53
CA THR A 15 -28.84 5.88 -9.07
C THR A 15 -27.72 4.87 -9.28
N GLU A 16 -27.31 4.20 -8.20
CA GLU A 16 -26.23 3.19 -8.18
C GLU A 16 -26.45 2.04 -9.17
N ASP A 17 -27.67 1.91 -9.70
CA ASP A 17 -28.08 0.88 -10.65
C ASP A 17 -27.32 0.90 -11.99
N SER A 18 -26.67 2.01 -12.39
CA SER A 18 -25.91 2.03 -13.66
C SER A 18 -24.44 1.58 -13.55
N CYS A 19 -23.84 1.62 -12.36
CA CYS A 19 -22.46 1.18 -12.12
C CYS A 19 -22.30 -0.35 -12.04
N CYS A 20 -23.41 -1.09 -11.87
CA CYS A 20 -23.37 -2.54 -11.73
C CYS A 20 -23.07 -3.29 -13.04
N SER A 21 -23.22 -2.63 -14.21
CA SER A 21 -23.20 -3.31 -15.51
C SER A 21 -21.81 -3.70 -16.01
N THR A 22 -20.80 -2.83 -15.88
CA THR A 22 -19.44 -3.08 -16.43
C THR A 22 -18.59 -4.02 -15.57
N SER A 23 -18.74 -3.97 -14.24
CA SER A 23 -18.07 -4.92 -13.34
C SER A 23 -18.58 -6.34 -13.55
N CYS A 24 -19.91 -6.50 -13.66
CA CYS A 24 -20.55 -7.78 -13.91
C CYS A 24 -20.14 -8.37 -15.29
N MET A 25 -20.00 -7.53 -16.32
CA MET A 25 -19.49 -7.97 -17.63
C MET A 25 -18.05 -8.50 -17.54
N PHE A 26 -17.17 -7.86 -16.77
CA PHE A 26 -15.78 -8.30 -16.62
C PHE A 26 -15.66 -9.63 -15.87
N GLU A 27 -16.49 -9.82 -14.84
CA GLU A 27 -16.59 -11.08 -14.09
C GLU A 27 -17.10 -12.23 -14.99
N ASP A 28 -18.14 -12.00 -15.80
CA ASP A 28 -18.65 -13.01 -16.75
C ASP A 28 -17.57 -13.40 -17.78
N PHE A 29 -16.79 -12.43 -18.28
CA PHE A 29 -15.68 -12.70 -19.21
C PHE A 29 -14.55 -13.51 -18.56
N ASN A 30 -14.16 -13.19 -17.34
CA ASN A 30 -13.14 -13.95 -16.60
C ASN A 30 -13.61 -15.38 -16.31
N GLN A 31 -14.89 -15.56 -15.96
CA GLN A 31 -15.48 -16.88 -15.73
C GLN A 31 -15.49 -17.72 -17.02
N ARG A 32 -15.83 -17.10 -18.17
CA ARG A 32 -15.77 -17.78 -19.48
C ARG A 32 -14.35 -18.22 -19.83
N LEU A 33 -13.34 -17.38 -19.55
CA LEU A 33 -11.93 -17.74 -19.77
C LEU A 33 -11.52 -18.95 -18.92
N GLN A 34 -11.89 -18.97 -17.64
CA GLN A 34 -11.62 -20.12 -16.77
C GLN A 34 -12.28 -21.39 -17.29
N ASN A 35 -13.57 -21.32 -17.67
CA ASN A 35 -14.29 -22.47 -18.21
C ASN A 35 -13.63 -23.01 -19.50
N LEU A 36 -13.14 -22.13 -20.39
CA LEU A 36 -12.42 -22.53 -21.60
C LEU A 36 -11.09 -23.22 -21.28
N GLU A 37 -10.34 -22.73 -20.29
CA GLU A 37 -9.09 -23.34 -19.85
C GLU A 37 -9.32 -24.73 -19.24
N GLU A 38 -10.40 -24.91 -18.48
CA GLU A 38 -10.82 -26.21 -17.94
C GLU A 38 -11.17 -27.21 -19.05
N ILE A 39 -12.01 -26.81 -20.02
CA ILE A 39 -12.39 -27.65 -21.16
C ILE A 39 -11.14 -28.08 -21.96
N LEU A 40 -10.22 -27.14 -22.23
CA LEU A 40 -8.98 -27.41 -22.94
C LEU A 40 -8.12 -28.44 -22.19
N ASN A 41 -8.00 -28.28 -20.86
CA ASN A 41 -7.26 -29.20 -20.00
C ASN A 41 -7.88 -30.61 -19.97
N GLU A 42 -9.21 -30.72 -19.97
CA GLU A 42 -9.89 -32.01 -20.03
C GLU A 42 -9.68 -32.72 -21.37
N LYS A 43 -9.80 -31.99 -22.49
CA LYS A 43 -9.55 -32.55 -23.83
C LYS A 43 -8.12 -33.01 -24.01
N ASN A 44 -7.14 -32.24 -23.53
CA ASN A 44 -5.73 -32.63 -23.55
C ASN A 44 -5.47 -33.92 -22.74
N LYS A 45 -6.23 -34.19 -21.67
CA LYS A 45 -6.15 -35.46 -20.93
C LYS A 45 -6.76 -36.63 -21.73
N ASN A 46 -7.85 -36.39 -22.46
CA ASN A 46 -8.56 -37.42 -23.22
C ASN A 46 -7.82 -37.84 -24.50
N VAL A 47 -7.11 -36.91 -25.16
CA VAL A 47 -6.24 -37.23 -26.32
C VAL A 47 -5.20 -38.30 -25.97
N LYS A 48 -4.70 -38.32 -24.72
CA LYS A 48 -3.74 -39.33 -24.24
C LYS A 48 -4.35 -40.74 -24.11
N LYS A 49 -5.68 -40.90 -24.20
CA LYS A 49 -6.40 -42.17 -23.95
C LYS A 49 -6.90 -42.89 -25.21
N GLY A 50 -6.63 -42.39 -26.42
CA GLY A 50 -6.53 -43.24 -27.62
C GLY A 50 -7.81 -43.63 -28.36
N SER A 51 -8.72 -42.70 -28.66
CA SER A 51 -9.64 -42.85 -29.80
C SER A 51 -9.97 -41.48 -30.43
N ASN A 52 -9.98 -41.39 -31.77
CA ASN A 52 -10.10 -40.16 -32.60
C ASN A 52 -9.05 -39.06 -32.36
N PHE A 53 -7.77 -39.35 -32.65
CA PHE A 53 -6.67 -38.39 -32.49
C PHE A 53 -6.81 -37.15 -33.42
N GLU A 54 -7.09 -37.35 -34.71
CA GLU A 54 -7.12 -36.25 -35.69
C GLU A 54 -8.27 -35.25 -35.46
N GLU A 55 -9.46 -35.74 -35.11
CA GLU A 55 -10.62 -34.88 -34.84
C GLU A 55 -10.41 -34.04 -33.57
N ASN A 56 -9.88 -34.65 -32.51
CA ASN A 56 -9.55 -33.95 -31.26
C ASN A 56 -8.43 -32.92 -31.46
N GLU A 57 -7.43 -33.20 -32.28
CA GLU A 57 -6.33 -32.25 -32.56
C GLU A 57 -6.86 -30.99 -33.27
N LYS A 58 -7.76 -31.15 -34.24
CA LYS A 58 -8.40 -30.03 -34.92
C LYS A 58 -9.21 -29.17 -33.95
N GLU A 59 -10.01 -29.80 -33.08
CA GLU A 59 -10.84 -29.09 -32.12
C GLU A 59 -10.01 -28.37 -31.05
N ILE A 60 -8.92 -28.98 -30.56
CA ILE A 60 -7.98 -28.33 -29.64
C ILE A 60 -7.33 -27.10 -30.29
N LYS A 61 -7.01 -27.18 -31.59
CA LYS A 61 -6.46 -26.05 -32.33
C LYS A 61 -7.47 -24.90 -32.46
N GLU A 62 -8.74 -25.22 -32.71
CA GLU A 62 -9.82 -24.23 -32.76
C GLU A 62 -10.04 -23.55 -31.40
N LEU A 63 -10.11 -24.33 -30.31
CA LEU A 63 -10.23 -23.81 -28.94
C LEU A 63 -9.04 -22.95 -28.52
N ASN A 64 -7.81 -23.33 -28.86
CA ASN A 64 -6.63 -22.51 -28.58
C ASN A 64 -6.65 -21.18 -29.32
N ASN A 65 -7.12 -21.16 -30.57
CA ASN A 65 -7.26 -19.93 -31.34
C ASN A 65 -8.34 -19.02 -30.72
N GLU A 66 -9.45 -19.57 -30.26
CA GLU A 66 -10.50 -18.83 -29.55
C GLU A 66 -10.00 -18.28 -28.20
N LEU A 67 -9.30 -19.09 -27.41
CA LEU A 67 -8.68 -18.69 -26.15
C LEU A 67 -7.70 -17.52 -26.36
N THR A 68 -6.87 -17.58 -27.40
CA THR A 68 -5.93 -16.52 -27.74
C THR A 68 -6.66 -15.22 -28.08
N LYS A 69 -7.69 -15.29 -28.95
CA LYS A 69 -8.52 -14.12 -29.30
C LYS A 69 -9.18 -13.49 -28.07
N ASN A 70 -9.70 -14.30 -27.16
CA ASN A 70 -10.34 -13.81 -25.93
C ASN A 70 -9.32 -13.16 -24.97
N LYS A 71 -8.09 -13.69 -24.87
CA LYS A 71 -7.01 -13.07 -24.09
C LYS A 71 -6.58 -11.71 -24.64
N ASP A 72 -6.52 -11.59 -25.97
CA ASP A 72 -6.23 -10.31 -26.63
C ASP A 72 -7.35 -9.29 -26.38
N LEU A 73 -8.62 -9.71 -26.48
CA LEU A 73 -9.77 -8.84 -26.22
C LEU A 73 -9.81 -8.34 -24.76
N VAL A 74 -9.54 -9.21 -23.78
CA VAL A 74 -9.46 -8.79 -22.36
C VAL A 74 -8.34 -7.78 -22.15
N SER A 75 -7.19 -7.98 -22.80
CA SER A 75 -6.07 -7.04 -22.74
C SER A 75 -6.46 -5.67 -23.31
N GLN A 76 -7.19 -5.63 -24.43
CA GLN A 76 -7.72 -4.38 -25.00
C GLN A 76 -8.71 -3.68 -24.07
N LEU A 77 -9.65 -4.42 -23.49
CA LEU A 77 -10.64 -3.88 -22.55
C LEU A 77 -10.00 -3.34 -21.26
N GLN A 78 -8.91 -3.95 -20.77
CA GLN A 78 -8.15 -3.42 -19.63
C GLN A 78 -7.49 -2.07 -19.94
N ILE A 79 -6.94 -1.93 -21.16
CA ILE A 79 -6.37 -0.66 -21.63
C ILE A 79 -7.45 0.42 -21.72
N GLU A 80 -8.60 0.10 -22.31
CA GLU A 80 -9.74 1.02 -22.43
C GLU A 80 -10.29 1.44 -21.06
N LYS A 81 -10.46 0.48 -20.13
CA LYS A 81 -10.86 0.76 -18.75
C LYS A 81 -9.90 1.75 -18.08
N SER A 82 -8.60 1.52 -18.19
CA SER A 82 -7.60 2.42 -17.60
C SER A 82 -7.62 3.82 -18.22
N ALA A 83 -7.88 3.94 -19.52
CA ALA A 83 -8.05 5.23 -20.19
C ALA A 83 -9.29 5.99 -19.70
N ASN A 84 -10.43 5.29 -19.61
CA ASN A 84 -11.69 5.86 -19.14
C ASN A 84 -11.61 6.29 -17.67
N GLU A 85 -10.95 5.51 -16.81
CA GLU A 85 -10.71 5.89 -15.40
C GLU A 85 -9.87 7.18 -15.29
N LYS A 86 -8.87 7.36 -16.16
CA LYS A 86 -8.08 8.60 -16.20
C LYS A 86 -8.91 9.79 -16.65
N GLU A 87 -9.74 9.63 -17.68
CA GLU A 87 -10.63 10.67 -18.17
C GLU A 87 -11.69 11.06 -17.12
N PHE A 88 -12.28 10.09 -16.45
CA PHE A 88 -13.24 10.33 -15.37
C PHE A 88 -12.62 11.10 -14.20
N ASN A 89 -11.42 10.71 -13.77
CA ASN A 89 -10.68 11.43 -12.72
C ASN A 89 -10.35 12.87 -13.14
N PHE A 90 -10.01 13.10 -14.40
CA PHE A 90 -9.79 14.44 -14.94
C PHE A 90 -11.07 15.30 -14.89
N LEU A 91 -12.22 14.73 -15.26
CA LEU A 91 -13.51 15.41 -15.18
C LEU A 91 -13.91 15.75 -13.73
N LEU A 92 -13.68 14.84 -12.77
CA LEU A 92 -13.92 15.12 -11.34
C LEU A 92 -13.11 16.32 -10.85
N ILE A 93 -11.85 16.44 -11.28
CA ILE A 93 -11.01 17.60 -10.95
C ILE A 93 -11.60 18.89 -11.53
N GLN A 94 -12.06 18.87 -12.79
CA GLN A 94 -12.69 20.04 -13.42
C GLN A 94 -13.98 20.46 -12.70
N ILE A 95 -14.84 19.49 -12.35
CA ILE A 95 -16.06 19.73 -11.58
C ILE A 95 -15.73 20.36 -10.23
N GLY A 96 -14.74 19.83 -9.50
CA GLY A 96 -14.28 20.42 -8.24
C GLY A 96 -13.82 21.87 -8.39
N GLN A 97 -13.06 22.17 -9.45
CA GLN A 97 -12.63 23.55 -9.75
C GLN A 97 -13.80 24.48 -10.10
N MET A 98 -14.81 24.00 -10.84
CA MET A 98 -16.02 24.76 -11.15
C MET A 98 -16.84 25.05 -9.89
N PHE A 99 -16.99 24.09 -8.98
CA PHE A 99 -17.67 24.30 -7.71
C PHE A 99 -16.98 25.35 -6.85
N LEU A 100 -15.64 25.32 -6.76
CA LEU A 100 -14.86 26.33 -6.05
C LEU A 100 -15.04 27.74 -6.65
N ARG A 101 -15.09 27.85 -7.98
CA ARG A 101 -15.36 29.14 -8.66
C ARG A 101 -16.78 29.63 -8.35
N ASN A 102 -17.78 28.75 -8.40
CA ASN A 102 -19.17 29.12 -8.18
C ASN A 102 -19.49 29.46 -6.72
N SER A 103 -18.89 28.76 -5.76
CA SER A 103 -19.04 29.09 -4.33
C SER A 103 -18.42 30.46 -4.02
N THR A 104 -17.27 30.77 -4.62
CA THR A 104 -16.63 32.10 -4.50
C THR A 104 -17.55 33.21 -5.04
N ILE A 105 -18.22 33.00 -6.18
CA ILE A 105 -19.14 34.00 -6.78
C ILE A 105 -20.40 34.20 -5.91
N LYS A 106 -20.95 33.13 -5.33
CA LYS A 106 -22.16 33.21 -4.49
C LYS A 106 -21.89 33.91 -3.15
N ILE A 107 -20.72 33.66 -2.55
CA ILE A 107 -20.26 34.38 -1.34
C ILE A 107 -20.10 35.88 -1.62
N ILE A 108 -19.71 36.27 -2.83
CA ILE A 108 -19.56 37.70 -3.20
C ILE A 108 -20.93 38.39 -3.36
N ALA A 109 -21.95 37.69 -3.84
CA ALA A 109 -23.24 38.27 -4.22
C ALA A 109 -24.25 38.42 -3.07
N GLU A 110 -24.19 37.58 -2.04
CA GLU A 110 -25.23 37.52 -0.98
C GLU A 110 -24.78 38.09 0.37
N GLN A 111 -23.53 38.53 0.52
CA GLN A 111 -23.03 39.03 1.79
C GLN A 111 -23.37 40.52 2.01
N PRO A 112 -23.79 40.93 3.22
CA PRO A 112 -23.90 42.35 3.59
C PRO A 112 -22.56 43.07 3.37
N LYS A 113 -22.57 44.41 3.36
CA LYS A 113 -21.35 45.25 3.24
C LYS A 113 -20.41 45.01 4.44
N ILE A 114 -19.69 43.90 4.40
CA ILE A 114 -18.57 43.58 5.29
C ILE A 114 -17.42 44.50 4.86
N SER A 115 -16.70 45.06 5.83
CA SER A 115 -15.55 45.90 5.53
C SER A 115 -14.47 45.10 4.80
N LEU A 116 -13.65 45.75 3.97
CA LEU A 116 -12.53 45.09 3.29
C LEU A 116 -11.59 44.38 4.28
N SER A 117 -11.40 44.96 5.48
CA SER A 117 -10.57 44.43 6.55
C SER A 117 -11.09 43.09 7.06
N ASP A 118 -12.39 42.97 7.33
CA ASP A 118 -12.99 41.73 7.83
C ASP A 118 -12.93 40.63 6.76
N ARG A 119 -13.14 40.98 5.47
CA ARG A 119 -12.97 40.03 4.35
C ARG A 119 -11.52 39.54 4.24
N LEU A 120 -10.55 40.43 4.38
CA LEU A 120 -9.13 40.05 4.38
C LEU A 120 -8.79 39.13 5.56
N GLY A 121 -9.35 39.39 6.75
CA GLY A 121 -9.22 38.53 7.92
C GLY A 121 -9.78 37.12 7.71
N LEU A 122 -10.96 37.00 7.07
CA LEU A 122 -11.57 35.71 6.74
C LEU A 122 -10.75 34.94 5.70
N LEU A 123 -10.36 35.59 4.59
CA LEU A 123 -9.51 34.98 3.56
C LEU A 123 -8.18 34.50 4.12
N THR A 124 -7.58 35.26 5.04
CA THR A 124 -6.33 34.86 5.69
C THR A 124 -6.53 33.59 6.54
N LYS A 125 -7.63 33.50 7.29
CA LYS A 125 -7.96 32.29 8.07
C LYS A 125 -8.23 31.08 7.18
N GLU A 126 -9.01 31.25 6.10
CA GLU A 126 -9.27 30.20 5.12
C GLU A 126 -7.99 29.73 4.44
N PHE A 127 -7.11 30.66 4.04
CA PHE A 127 -5.81 30.34 3.46
C PHE A 127 -4.91 29.60 4.46
N GLN A 128 -4.89 30.00 5.72
CA GLN A 128 -4.18 29.29 6.78
C GLN A 128 -4.73 27.87 7.00
N GLN A 129 -6.06 27.70 6.96
CA GLN A 129 -6.70 26.40 7.08
C GLN A 129 -6.38 25.50 5.88
N ILE A 130 -6.48 26.02 4.65
CA ILE A 130 -6.12 25.29 3.43
C ILE A 130 -4.65 24.89 3.46
N ASN A 131 -3.76 25.77 3.91
CA ASN A 131 -2.35 25.43 4.06
C ASN A 131 -2.13 24.36 5.15
N ALA A 132 -2.84 24.44 6.27
CA ALA A 132 -2.79 23.41 7.31
C ALA A 132 -3.30 22.06 6.79
N GLU A 133 -4.35 22.05 5.97
CA GLU A 133 -4.89 20.85 5.33
C GLU A 133 -3.98 20.29 4.24
N ASN A 134 -3.33 21.15 3.44
CA ASN A 134 -2.38 20.73 2.40
C ASN A 134 -1.08 20.14 2.98
N ASN A 135 -0.70 20.59 4.19
CA ASN A 135 0.44 20.04 4.92
C ASN A 135 0.08 18.78 5.73
N LYS A 136 -1.18 18.33 5.69
CA LYS A 136 -1.56 17.09 6.35
C LYS A 136 -1.01 15.90 5.57
N VAL A 137 -0.40 14.96 6.28
CA VAL A 137 0.03 13.70 5.70
C VAL A 137 -1.18 12.78 5.58
N HIS A 138 -1.39 12.24 4.38
CA HIS A 138 -2.49 11.33 4.09
C HIS A 138 -2.01 9.90 4.12
N PHE A 139 -2.52 9.12 5.07
CA PHE A 139 -2.33 7.68 5.07
C PHE A 139 -3.09 7.04 3.90
N ILE A 140 -2.39 6.22 3.11
CA ILE A 140 -3.01 5.38 2.08
C ILE A 140 -3.04 3.94 2.60
N PRO A 141 -4.24 3.39 2.89
CA PRO A 141 -4.36 1.97 3.19
C PRO A 141 -4.07 1.19 1.91
N LEU A 142 -2.90 0.55 1.86
CA LEU A 142 -2.55 -0.39 0.81
C LEU A 142 -2.57 -1.79 1.41
N PRO A 143 -3.63 -2.59 1.17
CA PRO A 143 -3.66 -3.98 1.61
C PRO A 143 -2.41 -4.70 1.12
N ASN A 144 -1.67 -5.27 2.07
CA ASN A 144 -0.40 -5.91 1.79
C ASN A 144 -0.22 -7.08 2.75
N GLN A 145 0.57 -8.05 2.34
CA GLN A 145 0.84 -9.30 3.07
C GLN A 145 2.24 -9.78 2.73
N ILE A 146 2.74 -10.77 3.45
CA ILE A 146 4.02 -11.39 3.12
C ILE A 146 3.94 -12.07 1.75
N ASP A 147 4.97 -11.87 0.92
CA ASP A 147 5.06 -12.47 -0.40
C ASP A 147 5.62 -13.89 -0.36
N THR A 148 4.78 -14.88 -0.04
CA THR A 148 5.22 -16.29 0.00
C THR A 148 5.56 -16.87 -1.38
N SER A 149 5.30 -16.12 -2.47
CA SER A 149 5.61 -16.55 -3.84
C SER A 149 6.99 -16.13 -4.33
N ASP A 150 7.62 -15.18 -3.64
CA ASP A 150 8.93 -14.69 -4.02
C ASP A 150 10.01 -15.77 -3.77
N PRO A 151 10.73 -16.22 -4.80
CA PRO A 151 11.85 -17.13 -4.59
C PRO A 151 12.88 -16.52 -3.63
N ASP A 152 13.18 -15.22 -3.66
CA ASP A 152 14.18 -14.60 -2.79
C ASP A 152 13.79 -14.57 -1.30
N ASN A 153 12.53 -14.90 -0.97
CA ASN A 153 12.15 -15.38 0.37
C ASN A 153 12.64 -16.83 0.62
N TYR A 154 13.70 -17.26 -0.07
CA TYR A 154 14.33 -18.59 -0.11
C TYR A 154 14.64 -19.15 1.29
N THR A 155 14.66 -18.31 2.33
CA THR A 155 14.90 -18.73 3.71
C THR A 155 13.73 -19.46 4.38
N PHE A 156 12.51 -19.42 3.83
CA PHE A 156 11.44 -20.33 4.27
C PHE A 156 11.74 -21.80 3.87
N ILE A 157 12.65 -22.01 2.91
CA ILE A 157 12.95 -23.34 2.34
C ILE A 157 13.92 -24.13 3.22
N SER A 158 14.67 -23.49 4.14
CA SER A 158 15.51 -24.24 5.10
C SER A 158 14.69 -24.91 6.21
N GLY A 159 13.37 -24.71 6.28
CA GLY A 159 12.51 -25.29 7.33
C GLY A 159 12.58 -24.59 8.68
N MET A 160 13.52 -23.66 8.87
CA MET A 160 13.69 -22.89 10.11
C MET A 160 12.64 -21.79 10.32
N PHE A 161 11.95 -21.36 9.26
CA PHE A 161 10.87 -20.38 9.37
C PHE A 161 9.64 -20.87 8.63
N SER A 162 8.46 -20.60 9.16
CA SER A 162 7.18 -20.82 8.48
C SER A 162 6.28 -19.61 8.63
N VAL A 163 5.53 -19.27 7.59
CA VAL A 163 4.40 -18.34 7.71
C VAL A 163 3.18 -19.14 8.12
N GLU A 164 2.67 -18.91 9.34
CA GLU A 164 1.43 -19.50 9.84
C GLU A 164 0.22 -18.63 9.44
N GLU A 165 -0.99 -19.11 9.72
CA GLU A 165 -2.21 -18.31 9.61
C GLU A 165 -2.09 -17.04 10.47
N ASN A 166 -2.68 -15.93 10.00
CA ASN A 166 -2.63 -14.59 10.63
C ASN A 166 -1.29 -13.84 10.50
N ASP A 167 -0.53 -14.11 9.45
CA ASP A 167 0.70 -13.39 9.10
C ASP A 167 1.78 -13.47 10.19
N ILE A 168 1.82 -14.59 10.94
CA ILE A 168 2.86 -14.90 11.91
C ILE A 168 4.02 -15.60 11.19
N ILE A 169 5.21 -15.02 11.27
CA ILE A 169 6.45 -15.68 10.86
C ILE A 169 7.01 -16.36 12.10
N LYS A 170 6.96 -17.70 12.10
CA LYS A 170 7.41 -18.52 13.22
C LYS A 170 8.78 -19.11 12.95
N TYR A 171 9.67 -18.98 13.91
CA TYR A 171 10.96 -19.63 13.95
C TYR A 171 10.86 -21.04 14.55
N HIS A 172 11.44 -22.02 13.88
CA HIS A 172 11.58 -23.40 14.33
C HIS A 172 13.04 -23.69 14.63
N GLU A 173 13.33 -24.06 15.87
CA GLU A 173 14.68 -24.45 16.26
C GLU A 173 15.00 -25.84 15.69
N GLU A 174 16.05 -25.93 14.87
CA GLU A 174 16.60 -27.22 14.46
C GLU A 174 17.42 -27.84 15.60
N LYS A 175 17.37 -29.17 15.70
CA LYS A 175 18.10 -29.93 16.73
C LYS A 175 19.60 -30.06 16.44
N ASP A 176 20.02 -29.80 15.20
CA ASP A 176 21.40 -29.90 14.78
C ASP A 176 22.03 -28.50 14.74
N GLU A 177 23.31 -28.40 15.13
CA GLU A 177 24.13 -27.19 15.32
C GLU A 177 24.40 -26.41 14.02
N GLY A 178 23.37 -26.18 13.22
CA GLY A 178 23.39 -25.46 11.96
C GLY A 178 23.77 -24.00 12.16
N LYS A 179 24.44 -23.45 11.14
CA LYS A 179 24.78 -22.03 11.07
C LYS A 179 23.53 -21.18 11.30
N ASN A 180 23.71 -20.07 11.99
CA ASN A 180 22.66 -19.08 12.12
C ASN A 180 22.27 -18.56 10.72
N ILE A 181 20.99 -18.71 10.37
CA ILE A 181 20.42 -18.35 9.07
C ILE A 181 19.49 -17.16 9.28
N ILE A 182 19.83 -16.03 8.66
CA ILE A 182 18.98 -14.83 8.62
C ILE A 182 17.87 -15.06 7.59
N CYS A 183 16.62 -15.00 8.03
CA CYS A 183 15.45 -15.00 7.15
C CYS A 183 15.11 -13.59 6.71
N SER A 184 14.83 -13.37 5.43
CA SER A 184 14.21 -12.13 4.95
C SER A 184 12.78 -12.43 4.51
N ALA A 185 11.86 -11.54 4.85
CA ALA A 185 10.46 -11.58 4.43
C ALA A 185 10.10 -10.23 3.82
N TYR A 186 9.45 -10.27 2.66
CA TYR A 186 9.03 -9.07 1.92
C TYR A 186 7.52 -8.91 1.87
N GLY A 187 7.06 -7.66 1.85
CA GLY A 187 5.69 -7.35 1.46
C GLY A 187 5.47 -7.62 -0.03
N LYS A 188 4.29 -8.16 -0.37
CA LYS A 188 3.85 -8.44 -1.75
C LYS A 188 3.80 -7.18 -2.61
N ASN A 189 3.27 -6.10 -2.04
CA ASN A 189 3.16 -4.81 -2.71
C ASN A 189 4.28 -3.87 -2.24
N SER A 190 4.87 -3.15 -3.19
CA SER A 190 5.81 -2.07 -2.89
C SER A 190 5.06 -0.76 -2.67
N PHE A 191 5.61 0.10 -1.80
CA PHE A 191 5.11 1.44 -1.57
C PHE A 191 5.75 2.37 -2.59
N SER A 192 4.94 2.86 -3.52
CA SER A 192 5.45 3.71 -4.59
C SER A 192 4.94 5.14 -4.53
N LYS A 193 5.82 6.08 -4.89
CA LYS A 193 5.45 7.49 -5.06
C LYS A 193 4.42 7.66 -6.19
N GLY A 194 4.40 6.77 -7.18
CA GLY A 194 3.43 6.79 -8.29
C GLY A 194 1.97 6.67 -7.83
N LEU A 195 1.73 6.08 -6.66
CA LEU A 195 0.41 6.03 -6.03
C LEU A 195 -0.01 7.40 -5.45
N SER A 196 0.84 8.42 -5.53
CA SER A 196 0.51 9.77 -5.08
C SER A 196 -0.35 10.53 -6.06
N CYS A 197 -1.51 11.01 -5.59
CA CYS A 197 -2.35 11.97 -6.30
C CYS A 197 -1.77 13.40 -6.21
N GLY A 198 -0.50 13.56 -6.61
CA GLY A 198 0.16 14.80 -7.07
C GLY A 198 0.31 16.00 -6.12
N CYS A 199 -0.51 16.13 -5.09
CA CYS A 199 -0.69 17.39 -4.37
C CYS A 199 -0.51 17.30 -2.84
N ARG A 200 -0.31 16.11 -2.27
CA ARG A 200 -0.26 15.92 -0.81
C ARG A 200 0.84 14.96 -0.39
N TYR A 201 1.28 15.12 0.85
CA TYR A 201 2.15 14.17 1.51
C TYR A 201 1.41 12.86 1.73
N ILE A 202 2.06 11.75 1.45
CA ILE A 202 1.45 10.42 1.55
C ILE A 202 2.25 9.52 2.46
N LEU A 203 1.55 8.83 3.35
CA LEU A 203 2.08 7.89 4.30
C LEU A 203 1.69 6.47 3.91
N PHE A 204 2.69 5.59 3.83
CA PHE A 204 2.52 4.15 3.91
C PHE A 204 3.16 3.63 5.19
N TYR A 205 2.61 2.58 5.77
CA TYR A 205 3.00 2.12 7.10
C TYR A 205 2.72 0.63 7.29
N PHE A 206 3.59 -0.08 8.02
CA PHE A 206 3.40 -1.46 8.44
C PHE A 206 4.03 -1.69 9.82
N GLU A 207 3.62 -2.76 10.51
CA GLU A 207 4.09 -3.12 11.84
C GLU A 207 4.54 -4.57 11.94
N ILE A 208 5.40 -4.85 12.92
CA ILE A 208 5.70 -6.18 13.44
C ILE A 208 5.54 -6.17 14.95
N THR A 209 5.06 -7.26 15.52
CA THR A 209 5.01 -7.49 16.97
C THR A 209 5.98 -8.62 17.31
N MET A 210 6.86 -8.34 18.26
CA MET A 210 7.91 -9.28 18.68
C MET A 210 7.31 -10.43 19.48
N ILE A 211 7.65 -11.66 19.12
CA ILE A 211 7.23 -12.87 19.86
C ILE A 211 8.47 -13.52 20.48
N LYS A 212 8.49 -13.62 21.81
CA LYS A 212 9.59 -14.24 22.55
C LYS A 212 9.38 -15.75 22.63
N GLU A 213 10.18 -16.50 21.87
CA GLU A 213 10.14 -17.97 21.87
C GLU A 213 10.64 -18.59 23.20
N ARG A 214 11.72 -18.05 23.79
CA ARG A 214 12.34 -18.58 25.03
C ARG A 214 12.98 -17.50 25.89
N ALA A 215 13.19 -17.79 27.17
CA ALA A 215 13.74 -16.85 28.14
C ALA A 215 15.14 -16.31 27.81
N TYR A 216 15.99 -17.11 27.14
CA TYR A 216 17.45 -16.87 27.05
C TYR A 216 18.01 -16.67 25.64
N LYS A 217 17.21 -16.84 24.58
CA LYS A 217 17.69 -16.67 23.21
C LYS A 217 17.55 -15.19 22.82
N VAL A 218 18.64 -14.61 22.32
CA VAL A 218 18.65 -13.22 21.85
C VAL A 218 18.54 -13.26 20.33
N GLY A 219 17.32 -13.13 19.84
CA GLY A 219 17.10 -12.93 18.41
C GLY A 219 17.26 -11.47 18.02
N ASP A 220 17.70 -11.25 16.78
CA ASP A 220 17.83 -9.94 16.17
C ASP A 220 16.78 -9.79 15.06
N VAL A 221 16.26 -8.57 14.91
CA VAL A 221 15.32 -8.22 13.84
C VAL A 221 15.76 -6.95 13.15
N ALA A 222 15.64 -6.89 11.82
CA ALA A 222 15.68 -5.63 11.09
C ALA A 222 14.31 -5.36 10.45
N ILE A 223 13.84 -4.12 10.51
CA ILE A 223 12.60 -3.67 9.84
C ILE A 223 12.89 -2.43 9.01
N GLY A 224 12.38 -2.39 7.78
CA GLY A 224 12.53 -1.23 6.91
C GLY A 224 12.11 -1.51 5.47
N PHE A 225 12.88 -0.99 4.53
CA PHE A 225 12.65 -1.18 3.09
C PHE A 225 13.85 -1.83 2.41
N ASP A 226 13.57 -2.64 1.40
CA ASP A 226 14.62 -3.31 0.63
C ASP A 226 15.41 -2.33 -0.25
N ASP A 227 16.67 -2.69 -0.55
CA ASP A 227 17.61 -1.93 -1.39
C ASP A 227 17.94 -0.48 -0.95
N VAL A 228 17.34 0.01 0.13
CA VAL A 228 17.66 1.30 0.74
C VAL A 228 18.27 1.12 2.12
N SER A 229 19.13 2.06 2.51
CA SER A 229 19.75 2.07 3.85
C SER A 229 18.79 2.52 4.96
N ALA A 230 17.48 2.35 4.77
CA ALA A 230 16.44 2.80 5.68
C ALA A 230 15.85 1.62 6.46
N LYS A 231 16.65 1.07 7.38
CA LYS A 231 16.27 -0.02 8.29
C LYS A 231 16.70 0.32 9.72
N ILE A 232 15.92 -0.12 10.71
CA ILE A 232 16.38 -0.18 12.11
C ILE A 232 16.66 -1.62 12.50
N TYR A 233 17.51 -1.79 13.50
CA TYR A 233 17.86 -3.09 14.06
C TYR A 233 17.36 -3.17 15.52
N LEU A 234 16.70 -4.27 15.83
CA LEU A 234 16.09 -4.57 17.12
C LEU A 234 16.89 -5.72 17.72
N SER A 235 17.59 -5.45 18.81
CA SER A 235 18.51 -6.42 19.40
C SER A 235 18.66 -6.16 20.88
N ASN A 236 18.55 -7.23 21.67
CA ASN A 236 18.75 -7.19 23.12
C ASN A 236 20.19 -7.51 23.54
N ASP A 237 21.06 -7.94 22.62
CA ASP A 237 22.45 -8.26 22.94
C ASP A 237 23.27 -6.98 22.98
N SER A 238 23.91 -6.66 24.09
CA SER A 238 24.79 -5.49 24.22
C SER A 238 26.05 -5.57 23.33
N SER A 239 26.46 -6.76 22.90
CA SER A 239 27.77 -7.05 22.31
C SER A 239 27.84 -7.00 20.78
N LEU A 240 26.69 -7.13 20.09
CA LEU A 240 26.69 -7.66 18.73
C LEU A 240 27.23 -6.72 17.63
N TYR A 241 27.12 -5.38 17.70
CA TYR A 241 27.50 -4.55 16.53
C TYR A 241 28.03 -3.15 16.84
N ALA A 242 29.35 -3.07 17.02
CA ALA A 242 30.16 -1.85 16.86
C ALA A 242 30.89 -1.77 15.50
N LYS A 243 30.69 -2.74 14.58
CA LYS A 243 31.60 -2.95 13.42
C LYS A 243 31.05 -2.63 12.04
N THR A 244 29.74 -2.50 11.82
CA THR A 244 29.21 -2.14 10.50
C THR A 244 28.96 -0.64 10.44
N LYS A 245 29.90 0.10 9.85
CA LYS A 245 29.85 1.56 9.59
C LYS A 245 28.76 1.98 8.58
N ARG A 246 27.57 1.37 8.61
CA ARG A 246 26.45 1.83 7.78
C ARG A 246 25.77 3.01 8.48
N THR A 247 25.63 4.10 7.74
CA THR A 247 25.40 5.48 8.21
C THR A 247 24.04 5.78 8.83
N TYR A 248 23.12 4.81 8.89
CA TYR A 248 21.75 5.02 9.39
C TYR A 248 21.32 3.96 10.42
N TYR A 249 22.29 3.40 11.14
CA TYR A 249 22.04 2.36 12.13
C TYR A 249 21.39 2.94 13.40
N GLN A 250 20.18 2.48 13.73
CA GLN A 250 19.53 2.77 15.00
C GLN A 250 19.19 1.44 15.67
N LYS A 251 19.61 1.30 16.93
CA LYS A 251 19.43 0.09 17.73
C LYS A 251 18.41 0.34 18.82
N PHE A 252 17.43 -0.56 18.92
CA PHE A 252 16.44 -0.53 19.98
C PHE A 252 16.35 -1.87 20.70
N HIS A 253 16.20 -1.82 22.02
CA HIS A 253 15.84 -3.00 22.81
C HIS A 253 14.35 -3.27 22.67
N TRP A 254 13.99 -4.54 22.77
CA TRP A 254 12.61 -5.00 22.65
C TRP A 254 12.28 -6.01 23.74
N LYS A 255 11.00 -6.11 24.08
CA LYS A 255 10.43 -7.17 24.93
C LYS A 255 9.34 -7.90 24.16
N ASP A 256 8.95 -9.06 24.69
CA ASP A 256 7.80 -9.80 24.18
C ASP A 256 6.56 -8.89 24.09
N GLY A 257 5.86 -8.95 22.96
CA GLY A 257 4.70 -8.13 22.67
C GLY A 257 4.97 -6.65 22.35
N ASP A 258 6.23 -6.19 22.30
CA ASP A 258 6.51 -4.86 21.73
C ASP A 258 6.17 -4.86 20.23
N THR A 259 5.47 -3.81 19.79
CA THR A 259 5.16 -3.58 18.38
C THR A 259 6.07 -2.50 17.81
N PHE A 260 6.73 -2.79 16.70
CA PHE A 260 7.56 -1.85 15.96
C PHE A 260 6.94 -1.56 14.60
N GLY A 261 6.86 -0.28 14.25
CA GLY A 261 6.34 0.15 12.96
C GLY A 261 7.38 0.85 12.12
N CYS A 262 7.17 0.79 10.82
CA CYS A 262 7.97 1.47 9.82
C CYS A 262 7.02 2.22 8.88
N GLY A 263 7.21 3.53 8.78
CA GLY A 263 6.45 4.39 7.88
C GLY A 263 7.34 5.13 6.91
N VAL A 264 6.89 5.26 5.67
CA VAL A 264 7.50 6.16 4.68
C VAL A 264 6.54 7.27 4.32
N VAL A 265 7.07 8.49 4.26
CA VAL A 265 6.33 9.66 3.78
C VAL A 265 6.92 10.11 2.44
N PHE A 266 6.08 10.14 1.42
CA PHE A 266 6.40 10.70 0.11
C PHE A 266 5.86 12.14 0.01
N PRO A 267 6.71 13.12 -0.30
CA PRO A 267 6.26 14.49 -0.52
C PRO A 267 5.54 14.64 -1.87
N PRO A 268 4.74 15.71 -2.06
CA PRO A 268 4.10 16.01 -3.33
C PRO A 268 5.09 16.06 -4.51
N ASN A 269 4.63 15.74 -5.73
CA ASN A 269 5.51 15.70 -6.92
C ASN A 269 6.18 17.04 -7.25
N LYS A 270 5.55 18.16 -6.88
CA LYS A 270 6.06 19.51 -7.10
C LYS A 270 6.98 20.00 -5.97
N ASP A 271 7.03 19.27 -4.87
CA ASP A 271 7.85 19.62 -3.72
C ASP A 271 9.30 19.17 -3.96
N SER A 272 10.25 20.03 -3.59
CA SER A 272 11.67 19.71 -3.65
C SER A 272 12.14 18.85 -2.47
N SER A 273 11.27 18.58 -1.49
CA SER A 273 11.58 17.75 -0.33
C SER A 273 11.88 16.30 -0.72
N ASP A 274 12.71 15.65 0.08
CA ASP A 274 13.07 14.24 -0.09
C ASP A 274 12.08 13.35 0.69
N PRO A 275 11.75 12.14 0.19
CA PRO A 275 11.00 11.17 0.98
C PRO A 275 11.76 10.83 2.26
N TYR A 276 11.05 10.43 3.31
CA TYR A 276 11.70 9.99 4.54
C TYR A 276 11.01 8.79 5.18
N VAL A 277 11.81 8.02 5.89
CA VAL A 277 11.37 6.89 6.71
C VAL A 277 11.43 7.29 8.18
N PHE A 278 10.41 6.87 8.95
CA PHE A 278 10.39 6.98 10.41
C PHE A 278 9.95 5.66 11.01
N PHE A 279 10.27 5.48 12.29
CA PHE A 279 9.97 4.25 13.01
C PHE A 279 9.14 4.55 14.25
N THR A 280 8.40 3.55 14.70
CA THR A 280 7.60 3.63 15.92
C THR A 280 7.86 2.41 16.80
N LYS A 281 7.59 2.57 18.10
CA LYS A 281 7.52 1.50 19.08
C LYS A 281 6.26 1.71 19.93
N ASN A 282 5.38 0.71 19.97
CA ASN A 282 4.11 0.75 20.69
C ASN A 282 3.32 2.03 20.40
N GLY A 283 3.19 2.38 19.12
CA GLY A 283 2.47 3.58 18.66
C GLY A 283 3.18 4.91 18.88
N ASN A 284 4.42 4.93 19.39
CA ASN A 284 5.18 6.17 19.61
C ASN A 284 6.37 6.26 18.65
N LYS A 285 6.61 7.41 18.03
CA LYS A 285 7.78 7.62 17.16
C LYS A 285 9.07 7.42 17.94
N ILE A 286 10.04 6.73 17.34
CA ILE A 286 11.37 6.48 17.90
C ILE A 286 12.46 6.84 16.89
N GLY A 287 13.65 7.16 17.40
CA GLY A 287 14.80 7.41 16.56
C GLY A 287 14.73 8.72 15.76
N PHE A 288 15.69 8.89 14.85
CA PHE A 288 15.71 9.97 13.87
C PHE A 288 15.13 9.50 12.53
N ARG A 289 14.67 10.46 11.70
CA ARG A 289 14.14 10.20 10.36
C ARG A 289 15.29 9.88 9.39
N ILE A 290 15.07 8.93 8.49
CA ILE A 290 16.03 8.59 7.44
C ILE A 290 15.53 9.18 6.13
N PHE A 291 16.17 10.22 5.63
CA PHE A 291 15.87 10.80 4.32
C PHE A 291 16.37 9.88 3.20
N LEU A 292 15.51 9.66 2.22
CA LEU A 292 15.77 8.84 1.04
C LEU A 292 16.19 9.72 -0.14
N LYS A 293 16.76 9.12 -1.18
CA LYS A 293 16.97 9.85 -2.43
C LYS A 293 15.63 10.02 -3.14
N LYS A 294 15.48 11.08 -3.92
CA LYS A 294 14.27 11.28 -4.77
C LYS A 294 14.02 10.14 -5.76
N THR A 295 15.05 9.39 -6.11
CA THR A 295 14.98 8.22 -7.01
C THR A 295 14.46 6.97 -6.31
N ASP A 296 14.36 6.97 -4.97
CA ASP A 296 13.90 5.83 -4.18
C ASP A 296 12.36 5.89 -4.11
N ASP A 297 11.72 5.65 -5.25
CA ASP A 297 10.29 5.85 -5.44
C ASP A 297 9.46 4.56 -5.41
N ASN A 298 10.09 3.41 -5.24
CA ASN A 298 9.48 2.10 -5.15
C ASN A 298 10.11 1.29 -4.01
N LEU A 299 9.49 1.33 -2.84
CA LEU A 299 10.05 0.80 -1.61
C LEU A 299 9.32 -0.46 -1.21
N ARG A 300 9.99 -1.61 -1.29
CA ARG A 300 9.41 -2.87 -0.85
C ARG A 300 9.58 -3.05 0.66
N PRO A 301 8.49 -3.17 1.44
CA PRO A 301 8.59 -3.46 2.87
C PRO A 301 9.39 -4.74 3.10
N THR A 302 10.31 -4.73 4.06
CA THR A 302 11.16 -5.87 4.38
C THR A 302 11.36 -6.03 5.88
N ILE A 303 11.40 -7.28 6.31
CA ILE A 303 11.73 -7.71 7.66
C ILE A 303 12.85 -8.74 7.54
N GLN A 304 13.91 -8.62 8.35
CA GLN A 304 14.95 -9.62 8.47
C GLN A 304 14.93 -10.18 9.89
N LEU A 305 14.93 -11.50 10.03
CA LEU A 305 14.78 -12.21 11.29
C LEU A 305 15.99 -13.11 11.52
N ASP A 306 16.46 -13.10 12.75
CA ASP A 306 17.52 -13.96 13.25
C ASP A 306 17.00 -14.66 14.52
N GLU A 307 16.71 -15.95 14.40
CA GLU A 307 16.28 -16.84 15.50
C GLU A 307 15.09 -16.35 16.35
N ILE A 308 14.11 -15.70 15.71
CA ILE A 308 12.96 -15.10 16.39
C ILE A 308 11.69 -15.12 15.53
N SER A 309 10.56 -15.26 16.21
CA SER A 309 9.24 -15.16 15.60
C SER A 309 8.68 -13.74 15.71
N VAL A 310 7.89 -13.35 14.73
CA VAL A 310 7.16 -12.08 14.73
C VAL A 310 5.76 -12.28 14.19
N GLU A 311 4.81 -11.53 14.73
CA GLU A 311 3.52 -11.31 14.10
C GLU A 311 3.63 -10.08 13.20
N THR A 312 3.18 -10.15 11.96
CA THR A 312 3.25 -9.00 11.05
C THR A 312 1.88 -8.35 10.86
N ASN A 313 1.87 -7.05 10.56
CA ASN A 313 0.69 -6.31 10.13
C ASN A 313 1.09 -5.40 8.97
N PHE A 314 0.91 -5.89 7.75
CA PHE A 314 1.15 -5.13 6.52
C PHE A 314 -0.06 -4.30 6.08
N GLY A 315 -1.12 -4.21 6.91
CA GLY A 315 -2.31 -3.41 6.63
C GLY A 315 -3.37 -4.11 5.79
N ASN A 316 -3.34 -5.45 5.68
CA ASN A 316 -4.35 -6.22 4.94
C ASN A 316 -5.77 -6.09 5.54
N ASN A 317 -5.87 -5.99 6.88
CA ASN A 317 -7.14 -5.96 7.60
C ASN A 317 -7.10 -4.99 8.78
N LEU A 318 -7.13 -3.68 8.48
CA LEU A 318 -7.06 -2.63 9.49
C LEU A 318 -8.31 -2.53 10.40
N SER A 319 -9.44 -3.10 10.00
CA SER A 319 -10.65 -3.11 10.83
C SER A 319 -10.56 -4.13 11.96
N ALA A 320 -10.04 -5.34 11.67
CA ALA A 320 -9.84 -6.37 12.69
C ALA A 320 -8.52 -6.19 13.44
N LYS A 321 -7.47 -5.69 12.76
CA LYS A 321 -6.12 -5.54 13.29
C LYS A 321 -5.58 -4.14 12.97
N PRO A 322 -6.06 -3.10 13.68
CA PRO A 322 -5.57 -1.74 13.50
C PRO A 322 -4.09 -1.63 13.88
N PHE A 323 -3.41 -0.63 13.33
CA PHE A 323 -2.06 -0.29 13.75
C PHE A 323 -2.06 0.27 15.18
N SER A 324 -0.98 0.02 15.91
CA SER A 324 -0.74 0.67 17.21
C SER A 324 -0.44 2.16 17.05
N TYR A 325 0.16 2.56 15.93
CA TYR A 325 0.39 3.96 15.59
C TYR A 325 -0.83 4.62 14.95
N ASP A 326 -1.19 5.82 15.42
CA ASP A 326 -2.23 6.64 14.80
C ASP A 326 -1.73 7.31 13.52
N VAL A 327 -1.85 6.58 12.42
CA VAL A 327 -1.46 7.03 11.07
C VAL A 327 -2.28 8.22 10.57
N TYR A 328 -3.49 8.46 11.11
CA TYR A 328 -4.37 9.56 10.69
C TYR A 328 -4.00 10.90 11.34
N ASN A 329 -3.28 10.84 12.46
CA ASN A 329 -2.73 11.98 13.17
C ASN A 329 -1.22 12.16 12.94
N HIS A 330 -0.67 11.58 11.87
CA HIS A 330 0.70 11.89 11.46
C HIS A 330 0.78 13.34 10.99
N SER A 331 1.35 14.20 11.83
CA SER A 331 1.77 15.54 11.42
C SER A 331 3.27 15.55 11.12
N GLU A 332 3.63 16.24 10.04
CA GLU A 332 4.99 16.75 9.95
C GLU A 332 5.12 17.83 11.02
N ALA A 333 5.95 17.58 12.03
CA ALA A 333 6.58 18.70 12.71
C ALA A 333 7.41 19.41 11.63
N ILE A 334 6.87 20.50 11.08
CA ILE A 334 7.55 21.38 10.15
C ILE A 334 8.73 21.94 10.94
N PHE A 335 9.89 21.29 10.84
CA PHE A 335 11.13 21.92 11.24
C PHE A 335 11.43 22.95 10.17
N SER A 336 10.92 24.17 10.39
CA SER A 336 11.46 25.37 9.74
C SER A 336 12.97 25.30 9.90
N HIS A 337 13.68 25.03 8.81
CA HIS A 337 15.13 25.15 8.76
C HIS A 337 15.42 26.64 9.04
N TYR A 338 15.75 26.94 10.30
CA TYR A 338 16.33 28.22 10.70
C TYR A 338 17.84 28.14 10.55
#